data_AF-A0A1F4R026-F1
#
_entry.id   AF-A0A1F4R026-F1
#
_cell.length_a   1.000
_cell.length_b   1.000
_cell.length_c   1.000
_cell.angle_alpha   90.00
_cell.angle_beta   90.00
_cell.angle_gamma   90.00
#
_symmetry.space_group_name_H-M   'P 1'
#
loop_
_entity.id
_entity.type
_entity.pdbx_description
1 polymer ?
#
loop_
_entity_poly.entity_id
_entity_poly.type
_entity_poly.pdbx_seq_one_letter_code
_entity_poly.pdbx_strand_id
1 'polypeptide(L)'
;MGGLPTNKTVYAFAASPTNPKIMFAGLREGAFRSTDGGESWKKVAKAPRDVAAVAFDPGKPEVIFLGTASGILYRSPDNGATWQRQN
;
A
#
# COMPACT_ATOMS: atom_id res chain seq x y z
N MET A 1 -13.61 -5.73 -12.48
CA MET A 1 -12.34 -5.14 -12.00
C MET A 1 -12.59 -3.68 -11.69
N GLY A 2 -12.37 -3.25 -10.45
CA GLY A 2 -12.69 -1.89 -10.05
C GLY A 2 -12.02 -1.47 -8.76
N GLY A 3 -11.81 -0.17 -8.60
CA GLY A 3 -11.37 0.46 -7.35
C GLY A 3 -10.03 1.18 -7.43
N LEU A 4 -9.17 0.86 -8.40
CA LEU A 4 -8.09 1.77 -8.80
C LEU A 4 -8.67 2.86 -9.71
N PRO A 5 -8.27 4.13 -9.54
CA PRO A 5 -8.64 5.20 -10.46
C PRO A 5 -8.09 4.92 -11.88
N THR A 6 -8.93 5.02 -12.91
CA THR A 6 -8.61 4.60 -14.30
C THR A 6 -7.84 5.63 -15.14
N ASN A 7 -7.62 6.85 -14.63
CA ASN A 7 -6.86 7.90 -15.31
C ASN A 7 -5.76 8.45 -14.39
N LYS A 8 -5.07 7.55 -13.67
CA LYS A 8 -4.03 7.88 -12.69
C LYS A 8 -2.87 6.90 -12.79
N THR A 9 -1.68 7.40 -12.46
CA THR A 9 -0.45 6.61 -12.45
C THR A 9 -0.34 5.82 -11.15
N VAL A 10 -0.06 4.53 -11.26
CA VAL A 10 0.42 3.69 -10.16
C VAL A 10 1.93 3.84 -10.10
N TYR A 11 2.46 4.40 -9.01
CA TYR A 11 3.90 4.62 -8.84
C TYR A 11 4.61 3.42 -8.25
N ALA A 12 3.93 2.67 -7.38
CA ALA A 12 4.50 1.53 -6.70
C ALA A 12 3.47 0.41 -6.56
N PHE A 13 3.96 -0.82 -6.54
CA PHE A 13 3.16 -2.02 -6.35
C PHE A 13 3.98 -3.07 -5.60
N ALA A 14 3.36 -3.75 -4.64
CA ALA A 14 3.95 -4.90 -3.97
C ALA A 14 2.87 -5.92 -3.61
N ALA A 15 3.22 -7.20 -3.70
CA ALA A 15 2.41 -8.31 -3.18
C ALA A 15 3.02 -8.83 -1.88
N SER A 16 2.18 -9.32 -0.97
CA SER A 16 2.65 -9.96 0.26
C SER A 16 3.46 -11.22 -0.09
N PRO A 17 4.61 -11.44 0.56
CA PRO A 17 5.51 -12.55 0.25
C PRO A 17 4.95 -13.91 0.67
N THR A 18 3.98 -13.95 1.60
CA THR A 18 3.36 -15.22 2.07
C THR A 18 1.95 -15.43 1.52
N ASN A 19 1.30 -14.38 1.02
CA ASN A 19 -0.01 -14.49 0.40
C ASN A 19 -0.14 -13.49 -0.76
N PRO A 20 0.15 -13.89 -2.01
CA PRO A 20 0.14 -12.99 -3.15
C PRO A 20 -1.25 -12.42 -3.47
N LYS A 21 -2.35 -12.93 -2.87
CA LYS A 21 -3.67 -12.29 -3.00
C LYS A 21 -3.77 -10.96 -2.26
N ILE A 22 -2.92 -10.73 -1.26
CA ILE A 22 -2.81 -9.46 -0.56
C ILE A 22 -1.79 -8.61 -1.28
N MET A 23 -2.23 -7.47 -1.82
CA MET A 23 -1.39 -6.58 -2.60
C MET A 23 -1.64 -5.13 -2.20
N PHE A 24 -0.63 -4.28 -2.37
CA PHE A 24 -0.72 -2.84 -2.18
C PHE A 24 -0.21 -2.10 -3.43
N ALA A 25 -0.90 -1.01 -3.76
CA ALA A 25 -0.55 -0.09 -4.82
C ALA A 25 -0.43 1.33 -4.26
N GLY A 26 0.66 2.01 -4.60
CA GLY A 26 0.94 3.39 -4.23
C GLY A 26 0.63 4.36 -5.38
N LEU A 27 -0.23 5.33 -5.12
CA LEU A 27 -0.62 6.38 -6.07
C LEU A 27 -0.49 7.76 -5.41
N ARG A 28 -0.61 8.81 -6.23
CA ARG A 28 -0.76 10.21 -5.75
C ARG A 28 -1.95 10.33 -4.79
N GLU A 29 -3.04 9.65 -5.12
CA GLU A 29 -4.28 9.66 -4.35
C GLU A 29 -4.17 8.94 -3.00
N GLY A 30 -3.12 8.14 -2.79
CA GLY A 30 -2.83 7.37 -1.59
C GLY A 30 -2.56 5.89 -1.87
N ALA A 31 -2.56 5.08 -0.81
CA ALA A 31 -2.43 3.64 -0.92
C ALA A 31 -3.77 2.95 -1.20
N PHE A 32 -3.72 1.89 -2.01
CA PHE A 32 -4.84 1.01 -2.30
C PHE A 32 -4.43 -0.43 -1.99
N ARG A 33 -5.37 -1.23 -1.51
CA ARG A 33 -5.16 -2.63 -1.14
C ARG A 33 -6.10 -3.54 -1.91
N SER A 34 -5.59 -4.67 -2.37
CA SER A 34 -6.37 -5.81 -2.82
C SER A 34 -6.22 -6.98 -1.84
N THR A 35 -7.26 -7.79 -1.73
CA THR A 35 -7.28 -9.05 -0.96
C THR A 35 -7.69 -10.25 -1.82
N ASP A 36 -7.84 -10.03 -3.12
CA ASP A 36 -8.34 -10.98 -4.11
C ASP A 36 -7.41 -11.11 -5.31
N GLY A 37 -6.12 -10.79 -5.15
CA GLY A 37 -5.15 -10.96 -6.23
C GLY A 37 -5.23 -9.91 -7.34
N GLY A 38 -5.80 -8.75 -7.03
CA GLY A 38 -5.88 -7.60 -7.93
C GLY A 38 -7.18 -7.50 -8.73
N GLU A 39 -8.14 -8.39 -8.50
CA GLU A 39 -9.46 -8.31 -9.13
C GLU A 39 -10.25 -7.08 -8.65
N SER A 40 -10.11 -6.73 -7.37
CA SER A 40 -10.66 -5.50 -6.79
C SER A 40 -9.67 -4.80 -5.87
N TRP A 41 -9.81 -3.47 -5.80
CA TRP A 41 -8.94 -2.60 -5.00
C TRP A 41 -9.77 -1.68 -4.13
N LYS A 42 -9.32 -1.44 -2.90
CA LYS A 42 -9.94 -0.50 -1.99
C LYS A 42 -8.91 0.50 -1.51
N LYS A 43 -9.28 1.77 -1.51
CA LYS A 43 -8.44 2.82 -0.93
C LYS A 43 -8.25 2.53 0.56
N VAL A 44 -7.01 2.60 1.03
CA VAL A 44 -6.68 2.36 2.43
C VAL A 44 -6.94 3.64 3.21
N ALA A 45 -7.87 3.56 4.16
CA ALA A 45 -8.19 4.69 5.02
C ALA A 45 -6.97 5.07 5.88
N LYS A 46 -6.76 6.38 6.10
CA LYS A 46 -5.68 6.94 6.93
C LYS A 46 -4.25 6.64 6.47
N ALA A 47 -4.06 5.93 5.36
CA ALA A 47 -2.76 5.82 4.71
C ALA A 47 -2.31 7.21 4.18
N PRO A 48 -0.99 7.45 4.09
CA PRO A 48 -0.48 8.68 3.49
C PRO A 48 -0.92 8.82 2.02
N ARG A 49 -0.91 10.07 1.55
CA ARG A 49 -1.02 10.40 0.12
C ARG A 49 0.37 10.40 -0.52
N ASP A 50 0.41 10.57 -1.84
CA ASP A 50 1.65 10.64 -2.61
C ASP A 50 2.60 9.47 -2.35
N VAL A 51 2.04 8.25 -2.36
CA VAL A 51 2.79 7.02 -2.08
C VAL A 51 3.62 6.66 -3.31
N ALA A 52 4.94 6.73 -3.15
CA ALA A 52 5.93 6.47 -4.19
C ALA A 52 6.68 5.14 -4.01
N ALA A 53 6.58 4.52 -2.82
CA ALA A 53 7.17 3.21 -2.54
C ALA A 53 6.26 2.39 -1.62
N VAL A 54 6.26 1.08 -1.82
CA VAL A 54 5.53 0.09 -1.01
C VAL A 54 6.45 -1.09 -0.76
N ALA A 55 6.56 -1.54 0.49
CA ALA A 55 7.27 -2.77 0.82
C ALA A 55 6.56 -3.54 1.94
N PHE A 56 6.63 -4.86 1.89
CA PHE A 56 6.25 -5.74 2.99
C PHE A 56 7.49 -6.15 3.77
N ASP A 57 7.37 -6.34 5.08
CA ASP A 57 8.38 -7.07 5.84
C ASP A 57 8.32 -8.56 5.45
N PRO A 58 9.41 -9.16 4.96
CA PRO A 58 9.41 -10.56 4.52
C PRO A 58 9.26 -11.57 5.67
N GLY A 59 9.66 -11.21 6.90
CA GLY A 59 9.50 -12.05 8.08
C GLY A 59 8.17 -11.83 8.81
N LYS A 60 7.53 -10.67 8.59
CA LYS A 60 6.26 -10.27 9.22
C LYS A 60 5.33 -9.60 8.21
N PRO A 61 4.68 -10.35 7.31
CA PRO A 61 3.92 -9.79 6.18
C PRO A 61 2.72 -8.90 6.55
N GLU A 62 2.30 -8.89 7.82
CA GLU A 62 1.37 -7.91 8.36
C GLU A 62 1.97 -6.51 8.49
N VAL A 63 3.30 -6.40 8.52
CA VAL A 63 4.04 -5.15 8.58
C VAL A 63 4.30 -4.62 7.17
N ILE A 64 3.85 -3.40 6.92
CA ILE A 64 3.95 -2.74 5.61
C ILE A 64 4.60 -1.38 5.78
N PHE A 65 5.48 -1.03 4.84
CA PHE A 65 6.13 0.26 4.75
C PHE A 65 5.63 1.01 3.52
N LEU A 66 5.38 2.31 3.69
CA LEU A 66 5.07 3.23 2.59
C LEU A 66 6.04 4.41 2.61
N GLY A 67 6.67 4.68 1.49
CA GLY A 67 7.45 5.89 1.26
C GLY A 67 6.64 6.90 0.47
N THR A 68 6.60 8.15 0.92
CA THR A 68 5.97 9.24 0.17
C THR A 68 6.96 9.95 -0.75
N ALA A 69 6.46 10.59 -1.80
CA ALA A 69 7.28 11.44 -2.68
C ALA A 69 7.95 12.61 -1.94
N SER A 70 7.44 12.99 -0.77
CA SER A 70 8.02 14.01 0.11
C SER A 70 9.11 13.48 1.06
N GLY A 71 9.51 12.21 0.93
CA GLY A 71 10.58 11.61 1.73
C GLY A 71 10.14 11.18 3.14
N ILE A 72 8.83 11.05 3.39
CA ILE A 72 8.31 10.59 4.69
C ILE A 72 8.07 9.08 4.62
N LEU A 73 8.59 8.35 5.61
CA LEU A 73 8.33 6.92 5.77
C LEU A 73 7.17 6.69 6.74
N TYR A 74 6.30 5.76 6.39
CA TYR A 74 5.23 5.27 7.25
C TYR A 74 5.35 3.76 7.41
N ARG A 75 5.00 3.28 8.61
CA ARG A 75 4.90 1.87 8.95
C ARG A 75 3.49 1.56 9.42
N SER A 76 2.93 0.46 8.92
CA SER A 76 1.74 -0.18 9.48
C SER A 76 2.16 -1.51 10.09
N PRO A 77 1.79 -1.82 11.34
CA PRO A 77 2.03 -3.12 11.96
C PRO A 77 0.88 -4.13 11.75
N ASP A 78 -0.20 -3.73 11.08
CA ASP A 78 -1.51 -4.39 11.15
C ASP A 78 -2.23 -4.48 9.79
N ASN A 79 -1.49 -4.89 8.76
CA ASN A 79 -1.99 -5.07 7.38
C ASN A 79 -2.60 -3.78 6.77
N GLY A 80 -2.08 -2.62 7.15
CA GLY A 80 -2.49 -1.32 6.65
C GLY A 80 -3.72 -0.74 7.33
N ALA A 81 -4.14 -1.28 8.48
CA ALA A 81 -5.28 -0.74 9.24
C ALA A 81 -4.91 0.57 9.98
N THR A 82 -3.69 0.66 10.51
CA THR A 82 -3.13 1.87 11.12
C THR A 82 -1.77 2.20 10.54
N TRP A 83 -1.41 3.50 10.57
CA TRP A 83 -0.20 4.03 9.97
C TRP A 83 0.50 4.97 10.94
N GLN A 84 1.79 4.74 11.14
CA GLN A 84 2.66 5.54 12.00
C GLN A 84 3.78 6.12 11.16
N ARG A 85 3.92 7.44 11.19
CA ARG A 85 5.09 8.12 10.63
C ARG A 85 6.34 7.64 11.36
N GLN A 86 7.37 7.31 10.61
CA GLN A 86 8.70 7.01 11.13
C GLN A 86 9.51 8.30 11.16
N ASN A 87 10.29 8.48 12.24
CA ASN A 87 11.22 9.59 12.41
C ASN A 87 12.63 9.14 12.10
#